data_AF-A0A6J5GRB1-F1
#
_entry.id   AF-A0A6J5GRB1-F1
#
_cell.length_a   1.000
_cell.length_b   1.000
_cell.length_c   1.000
_cell.angle_alpha   90.00
_cell.angle_beta   90.00
_cell.angle_gamma   90.00
#
_symmetry.space_group_name_H-M   'P 1'
#
loop_
_entity.id
_entity.type
_entity.pdbx_description
1 polymer ?
#
loop_
_entity_poly.entity_id
_entity_poly.type
_entity_poly.pdbx_seq_one_letter_code
_entity_poly.pdbx_strand_id
1 'polypeptide(L)'
;MDTTYLASHFSRNAVGTRSDRPLTNDEIATVAPSIFALSAHESRSERYTYIPTSDVLDGLRKEGFQPFMACQTRVRTDDKRAHTKHMVRLRHADQITGREANEIILLNSHDGTSSYQMIGGMFRFVCQNGMVCGNTVGDIRVPHKGDVIGEVIEGAFRVLDGFESATRQREGMAGLALTDGEQAAFARAALALRYDDDKPAPITERQLLTPHRMEDRAPDLWTTFNRVLKT
;
A
#
# COMPACT_ATOMS: atom_id res chain seq x y z
N MET A 1 18.14 0.61 8.84
CA MET A 1 16.95 0.12 8.14
C MET A 1 16.08 1.33 7.88
N ASP A 2 15.97 1.75 6.63
CA ASP A 2 15.16 2.91 6.26
C ASP A 2 13.72 2.43 6.13
N THR A 3 12.93 2.57 7.20
CA THR A 3 11.55 2.11 7.21
C THR A 3 10.72 3.06 6.35
N THR A 4 10.36 2.64 5.14
CA THR A 4 9.50 3.44 4.28
C THR A 4 8.07 3.41 4.81
N TYR A 5 7.60 4.56 5.29
CA TYR A 5 6.20 4.76 5.65
C TYR A 5 5.45 5.44 4.51
N LEU A 6 4.15 5.18 4.39
CA LEU A 6 3.27 6.05 3.60
C LEU A 6 3.44 7.49 4.11
N ALA A 7 3.67 8.46 3.22
CA ALA A 7 3.79 9.86 3.64
C ALA A 7 2.47 10.40 4.24
N SER A 8 1.38 9.65 4.07
CA SER A 8 0.05 9.99 4.56
C SER A 8 -0.58 8.83 5.33
N HIS A 9 -1.08 9.12 6.53
CA HIS A 9 -1.77 8.15 7.37
C HIS A 9 -3.26 8.10 7.02
N PHE A 10 -3.73 6.97 6.50
CA PHE A 10 -5.16 6.72 6.28
C PHE A 10 -5.71 6.05 7.53
N SER A 11 -6.63 6.72 8.23
CA SER A 11 -7.25 6.14 9.42
C SER A 11 -8.06 4.90 9.06
N ARG A 12 -8.30 4.00 10.03
CA ARG A 12 -9.20 2.84 9.85
C ARG A 12 -10.62 3.24 9.41
N ASN A 13 -10.97 4.52 9.58
CA ASN A 13 -12.27 5.11 9.23
C ASN A 13 -12.27 5.87 7.90
N ALA A 14 -11.17 5.81 7.13
CA ALA A 14 -11.12 6.35 5.78
C ALA A 14 -12.24 5.73 4.92
N VAL A 15 -12.88 6.55 4.08
CA VAL A 15 -13.93 6.06 3.18
C VAL A 15 -13.21 5.40 2.01
N GLY A 16 -13.50 4.13 1.75
CA GLY A 16 -12.82 3.37 0.71
C GLY A 16 -13.62 2.17 0.25
N THR A 17 -13.27 1.70 -0.95
CA THR A 17 -13.80 0.49 -1.56
C THR A 17 -12.67 -0.42 -1.98
N ARG A 18 -12.93 -1.72 -1.99
CA ARG A 18 -12.02 -2.75 -2.46
C ARG A 18 -12.80 -3.79 -3.24
N SER A 19 -12.20 -4.31 -4.30
CA SER A 19 -12.79 -5.32 -5.15
C SER A 19 -11.77 -6.39 -5.55
N ASP A 20 -12.27 -7.56 -5.91
CA ASP A 20 -11.49 -8.65 -6.54
C ASP A 20 -11.45 -8.51 -8.07
N ARG A 21 -12.21 -7.57 -8.62
CA ARG A 21 -12.15 -7.14 -10.03
C ARG A 21 -11.69 -5.67 -10.13
N PRO A 22 -11.21 -5.22 -11.30
CA PRO A 22 -10.96 -3.81 -11.54
C PRO A 22 -12.16 -2.92 -11.19
N LEU A 23 -11.88 -1.79 -10.55
CA LEU A 23 -12.85 -0.75 -10.20
C LEU A 23 -13.06 0.20 -11.39
N THR A 24 -14.32 0.55 -11.61
CA THR A 24 -14.73 1.59 -12.56
C THR A 24 -14.52 2.99 -11.97
N ASN A 25 -14.55 4.02 -12.83
CA ASN A 25 -14.45 5.41 -12.35
C ASN A 25 -15.60 5.79 -11.42
N ASP A 26 -16.82 5.36 -11.72
CA ASP A 26 -18.00 5.66 -10.90
C ASP A 26 -17.90 5.04 -9.50
N GLU A 27 -17.39 3.81 -9.41
CA GLU A 27 -17.13 3.14 -8.13
C GLU A 27 -16.05 3.86 -7.32
N ILE A 28 -14.98 4.31 -7.97
CA ILE A 28 -13.92 5.10 -7.31
C ILE A 28 -14.47 6.45 -6.87
N ALA A 29 -15.21 7.16 -7.72
CA ALA A 29 -15.75 8.50 -7.45
C ALA A 29 -16.73 8.51 -6.28
N THR A 30 -17.43 7.40 -6.04
CA THR A 30 -18.34 7.24 -4.90
C THR A 30 -17.60 7.33 -3.56
N VAL A 31 -16.39 6.77 -3.47
CA VAL A 31 -15.62 6.72 -2.20
C VAL A 31 -14.46 7.71 -2.13
N ALA A 32 -13.90 8.08 -3.27
CA ALA A 32 -12.74 8.94 -3.42
C ALA A 32 -12.96 9.99 -4.53
N PRO A 33 -14.00 10.85 -4.42
CA PRO A 33 -14.30 11.87 -5.43
C PRO A 33 -13.14 12.85 -5.66
N SER A 34 -12.20 13.00 -4.71
CA SER A 34 -11.06 13.88 -4.89
C SER A 34 -10.09 13.45 -5.99
N ILE A 35 -10.15 12.19 -6.46
CA ILE A 35 -9.38 11.73 -7.63
C ILE A 35 -9.87 12.40 -8.92
N PHE A 36 -11.16 12.77 -8.96
CA PHE A 36 -11.84 13.35 -10.12
C PHE A 36 -12.15 14.84 -9.91
N ALA A 37 -11.38 15.52 -9.06
CA ALA A 37 -11.46 16.98 -8.99
C ALA A 37 -11.24 17.58 -10.40
N LEU A 38 -11.80 18.76 -10.66
CA LEU A 38 -11.57 19.47 -11.92
C LEU A 38 -10.48 20.55 -11.79
N SER A 39 -10.09 20.85 -10.55
CA SER A 39 -9.11 21.89 -10.22
C SER A 39 -8.41 21.59 -8.90
N ALA A 40 -7.32 22.31 -8.66
CA ALA A 40 -6.70 22.36 -7.35
C ALA A 40 -7.57 23.16 -6.37
N HIS A 41 -7.38 22.97 -5.06
CA HIS A 41 -8.01 23.83 -4.07
C HIS A 41 -7.54 25.28 -4.23
N GLU A 42 -8.43 26.27 -4.03
CA GLU A 42 -8.13 27.71 -4.09
C GLU A 42 -6.95 28.19 -3.21
N SER A 43 -6.53 27.37 -2.24
CA SER A 43 -5.39 27.67 -1.37
C SER A 43 -4.04 27.46 -2.06
N ARG A 44 -4.04 26.98 -3.30
CA ARG A 44 -2.82 26.73 -4.08
C ARG A 44 -2.39 27.99 -4.82
N SER A 45 -1.09 28.28 -4.79
CA SER A 45 -0.51 29.40 -5.52
C SER A 45 -0.61 29.21 -7.03
N GLU A 46 -0.54 30.30 -7.80
CA GLU A 46 -0.49 30.29 -9.28
C GLU A 46 0.64 29.43 -9.88
N ARG A 47 1.70 29.16 -9.11
CA ARG A 47 2.81 28.28 -9.54
C ARG A 47 2.48 26.78 -9.46
N TYR A 48 1.35 26.41 -8.85
CA TYR A 48 0.93 25.02 -8.72
C TYR A 48 0.38 24.52 -10.04
N THR A 49 1.02 23.51 -10.63
CA THR A 49 0.48 22.86 -11.84
C THR A 49 -0.52 21.81 -11.41
N TYR A 50 -1.80 22.07 -11.67
CA TYR A 50 -2.84 21.09 -11.42
C TYR A 50 -2.79 19.98 -12.46
N ILE A 51 -2.68 18.75 -11.98
CA ILE A 51 -2.70 17.55 -12.80
C ILE A 51 -3.74 16.63 -12.18
N PRO A 52 -4.86 16.33 -12.87
CA PRO A 52 -5.88 15.45 -12.35
C PRO A 52 -5.31 14.06 -12.06
N THR A 53 -5.61 13.50 -10.89
CA THR A 53 -5.24 12.11 -10.60
C THR A 53 -5.98 11.14 -11.52
N SER A 54 -7.15 11.52 -12.04
CA SER A 54 -7.86 10.77 -13.09
C SER A 54 -7.02 10.56 -14.36
N ASP A 55 -6.29 11.58 -14.80
CA ASP A 55 -5.49 11.50 -16.04
C ASP A 55 -4.28 10.57 -15.84
N VAL A 56 -3.68 10.63 -14.65
CA VAL A 56 -2.62 9.70 -14.24
C VAL A 56 -3.16 8.27 -14.17
N LEU A 57 -4.34 8.07 -13.59
CA LEU A 57 -5.00 6.76 -13.51
C LEU A 57 -5.31 6.20 -14.90
N ASP A 58 -5.78 7.04 -15.83
CA ASP A 58 -6.04 6.64 -17.21
C ASP A 58 -4.76 6.32 -17.98
N GLY A 59 -3.67 7.06 -17.72
CA GLY A 59 -2.33 6.72 -18.22
C GLY A 59 -1.89 5.34 -17.74
N LEU A 60 -1.98 5.07 -16.44
CA LEU A 60 -1.65 3.77 -15.85
C LEU A 60 -2.51 2.62 -16.42
N ARG A 61 -3.80 2.86 -16.67
CA ARG A 61 -4.69 1.87 -17.29
C ARG A 61 -4.28 1.48 -18.70
N LYS A 62 -3.80 2.44 -19.51
CA LYS A 62 -3.28 2.16 -20.86
C LYS A 62 -2.08 1.23 -20.81
N GLU A 63 -1.28 1.36 -19.76
CA GLU A 63 -0.12 0.51 -19.46
C GLU A 63 -0.49 -0.77 -18.68
N GLY A 64 -1.77 -1.17 -18.65
CA GLY A 64 -2.19 -2.43 -18.05
C GLY A 64 -2.37 -2.43 -16.53
N PHE A 65 -2.15 -1.30 -15.84
CA PHE A 65 -2.41 -1.18 -14.40
C PHE A 65 -3.88 -0.90 -14.11
N GLN A 66 -4.53 -1.80 -13.39
CA GLN A 66 -5.94 -1.73 -13.06
C GLN A 66 -6.18 -1.47 -11.56
N PRO A 67 -7.12 -0.59 -11.18
CA PRO A 67 -7.38 -0.26 -9.77
C PRO A 67 -8.22 -1.34 -9.07
N PHE A 68 -7.81 -1.79 -7.89
CA PHE A 68 -8.55 -2.78 -7.09
C PHE A 68 -8.98 -2.25 -5.71
N MET A 69 -8.47 -1.09 -5.32
CA MET A 69 -8.85 -0.40 -4.11
C MET A 69 -8.68 1.11 -4.30
N ALA A 70 -9.62 1.88 -3.77
CA ALA A 70 -9.49 3.32 -3.67
C ALA A 70 -10.01 3.80 -2.32
N CYS A 71 -9.38 4.82 -1.75
CA CYS A 71 -9.89 5.50 -0.56
C CYS A 71 -9.46 6.96 -0.54
N GLN A 72 -10.15 7.76 0.28
CA GLN A 72 -9.72 9.11 0.61
C GLN A 72 -9.84 9.39 2.11
N THR A 73 -9.06 10.35 2.59
CA THR A 73 -9.15 10.78 3.99
C THR A 73 -10.46 11.53 4.23
N ARG A 74 -11.01 11.36 5.44
CA ARG A 74 -12.12 12.20 5.89
C ARG A 74 -11.58 13.57 6.31
N VAL A 75 -12.26 14.62 5.86
CA VAL A 75 -12.00 15.99 6.30
C VAL A 75 -13.22 16.54 7.00
N ARG A 76 -13.00 17.43 7.97
CA ARG A 76 -14.08 18.12 8.70
C ARG A 76 -14.65 19.32 7.92
N THR A 77 -13.86 19.88 7.01
CA THR A 77 -14.22 21.03 6.18
C THR A 77 -14.71 20.54 4.82
N ASP A 78 -15.96 20.85 4.47
CA ASP A 78 -16.59 20.36 3.24
C ASP A 78 -15.84 20.82 1.98
N ASP A 79 -15.33 22.05 1.97
CA ASP A 79 -14.58 22.60 0.82
C ASP A 79 -13.28 21.83 0.53
N LYS A 80 -12.72 21.14 1.52
CA LYS A 80 -11.52 20.30 1.34
C LYS A 80 -11.85 18.89 0.89
N ARG A 81 -13.12 18.48 0.92
CA ARG A 81 -13.54 17.10 0.65
C ARG A 81 -13.22 16.68 -0.78
N ALA A 82 -13.29 17.61 -1.72
CA ALA A 82 -12.96 17.40 -3.13
C ALA A 82 -11.45 17.44 -3.44
N HIS A 83 -10.60 17.85 -2.50
CA HIS A 83 -9.16 18.02 -2.76
C HIS A 83 -8.26 17.23 -1.78
N THR A 84 -8.89 16.49 -0.87
CA THR A 84 -8.21 15.77 0.20
C THR A 84 -7.37 14.60 -0.33
N LYS A 85 -6.52 14.08 0.55
CA LYS A 85 -5.62 12.96 0.28
C LYS A 85 -6.41 11.73 -0.15
N HIS A 86 -5.94 11.11 -1.21
CA HIS A 86 -6.52 9.89 -1.76
C HIS A 86 -5.44 8.89 -2.10
N MET A 87 -5.84 7.62 -2.11
CA MET A 87 -5.01 6.47 -2.43
C MET A 87 -5.72 5.60 -3.45
N VAL A 88 -4.98 5.10 -4.43
CA VAL A 88 -5.41 4.03 -5.33
C VAL A 88 -4.38 2.91 -5.25
N ARG A 89 -4.84 1.66 -5.16
CA ARG A 89 -3.97 0.47 -5.25
C ARG A 89 -4.26 -0.23 -6.57
N LEU A 90 -3.22 -0.37 -7.38
CA LEU A 90 -3.29 -0.91 -8.73
C LEU A 90 -2.54 -2.24 -8.84
N ARG A 91 -2.97 -3.10 -9.75
CA ARG A 91 -2.27 -4.32 -10.15
C ARG A 91 -2.02 -4.30 -11.64
N HIS A 92 -0.88 -4.80 -12.08
CA HIS A 92 -0.65 -5.02 -13.51
C HIS A 92 -1.44 -6.24 -13.99
N ALA A 93 -1.94 -6.20 -15.22
CA ALA A 93 -2.74 -7.27 -15.82
C ALA A 93 -2.09 -8.66 -15.71
N ASP A 94 -0.77 -8.72 -15.86
CA ASP A 94 0.01 -9.96 -15.81
C ASP A 94 0.15 -10.56 -14.39
N GLN A 95 -0.26 -9.83 -13.35
CA GLN A 95 -0.07 -10.20 -11.94
C GLN A 95 -1.40 -10.24 -11.17
N ILE A 96 -2.54 -10.32 -11.86
CA ILE A 96 -3.87 -10.35 -11.23
C ILE A 96 -4.17 -11.72 -10.59
N THR A 97 -3.60 -12.81 -11.10
CA THR A 97 -3.90 -14.17 -10.66
C THR A 97 -2.90 -14.65 -9.59
N GLY A 98 -3.35 -14.70 -8.33
CA GLY A 98 -2.55 -15.23 -7.22
C GLY A 98 -3.35 -15.27 -5.92
N ARG A 99 -2.75 -15.81 -4.84
CA ARG A 99 -3.22 -15.66 -3.44
C ARG A 99 -2.60 -14.44 -2.75
N GLU A 100 -1.59 -13.87 -3.39
CA GLU A 100 -0.94 -12.60 -3.11
C GLU A 100 -0.88 -11.82 -4.43
N ALA A 101 -0.97 -10.49 -4.38
CA ALA A 101 -0.73 -9.64 -5.55
C ALA A 101 0.40 -8.68 -5.25
N ASN A 102 1.21 -8.42 -6.26
CA ASN A 102 1.99 -7.21 -6.25
C ASN A 102 1.06 -6.05 -6.58
N GLU A 103 1.12 -5.00 -5.77
CA GLU A 103 0.33 -3.81 -6.01
C GLU A 103 1.22 -2.59 -6.01
N ILE A 104 0.83 -1.60 -6.80
CA ILE A 104 1.39 -0.27 -6.78
C ILE A 104 0.40 0.62 -6.06
N ILE A 105 0.88 1.37 -5.07
CA ILE A 105 0.08 2.34 -4.34
C ILE A 105 0.38 3.73 -4.92
N LEU A 106 -0.63 4.37 -5.47
CA LEU A 106 -0.60 5.78 -5.87
C LEU A 106 -1.26 6.63 -4.78
N LEU A 107 -0.53 7.62 -4.29
CA LEU A 107 -0.97 8.58 -3.29
C LEU A 107 -0.87 10.00 -3.83
N ASN A 108 -1.89 10.82 -3.60
CA ASN A 108 -1.85 12.24 -3.95
C ASN A 108 -2.86 13.07 -3.13
N SER A 109 -2.73 14.40 -3.20
CA SER A 109 -3.79 15.35 -2.81
C SER A 109 -3.77 16.59 -3.71
N HIS A 110 -4.92 17.26 -3.80
CA HIS A 110 -5.07 18.50 -4.59
C HIS A 110 -5.13 19.76 -3.72
N ASP A 111 -4.97 19.61 -2.40
CA ASP A 111 -4.80 20.70 -1.44
C ASP A 111 -3.32 20.97 -1.09
N GLY A 112 -2.39 20.26 -1.74
CA GLY A 112 -0.94 20.37 -1.56
C GLY A 112 -0.42 19.89 -0.20
N THR A 113 -1.21 19.12 0.55
CA THR A 113 -0.75 18.43 1.77
C THR A 113 -0.03 17.10 1.49
N SER A 114 0.01 16.66 0.23
CA SER A 114 0.78 15.51 -0.26
C SER A 114 1.19 15.73 -1.72
N SER A 115 2.38 15.25 -2.11
CA SER A 115 2.75 15.10 -3.52
C SER A 115 2.25 13.77 -4.07
N TYR A 116 2.41 13.57 -5.39
CA TYR A 116 2.39 12.22 -5.94
C TYR A 116 3.47 11.39 -5.27
N GLN A 117 3.05 10.27 -4.67
CA GLN A 117 3.91 9.26 -4.11
C GLN A 117 3.46 7.92 -4.67
N MET A 118 4.42 7.18 -5.22
CA MET A 118 4.22 5.83 -5.70
C MET A 118 5.03 4.88 -4.84
N ILE A 119 4.38 3.84 -4.34
CA ILE A 119 5.03 2.81 -3.54
C ILE A 119 4.76 1.45 -4.16
N GLY A 120 5.83 0.75 -4.47
CA GLY A 120 5.79 -0.67 -4.83
C GLY A 120 5.88 -1.59 -3.64
N GLY A 121 4.98 -2.57 -3.59
CA GLY A 121 5.11 -3.68 -2.66
C GLY A 121 4.33 -4.92 -3.08
N MET A 122 4.72 -6.05 -2.51
CA MET A 122 3.93 -7.27 -2.58
C MET A 122 2.90 -7.26 -1.45
N PHE A 123 1.62 -7.11 -1.80
CA PHE A 123 0.54 -6.96 -0.84
C PHE A 123 -0.38 -8.17 -0.80
N ARG A 124 -0.57 -8.72 0.39
CA ARG A 124 -1.49 -9.85 0.57
C ARG A 124 -2.94 -9.40 0.61
N PHE A 125 -3.82 -10.11 -0.10
CA PHE A 125 -5.22 -9.70 -0.29
C PHE A 125 -6.01 -9.53 1.02
N VAL A 126 -5.62 -10.19 2.10
CA VAL A 126 -6.46 -10.25 3.30
C VAL A 126 -6.10 -9.21 4.36
N CYS A 127 -4.95 -8.53 4.28
CA CYS A 127 -4.58 -7.50 5.28
C CYS A 127 -5.07 -6.12 4.84
N GLN A 128 -5.89 -5.49 5.71
CA GLN A 128 -6.08 -4.04 5.69
C GLN A 128 -4.73 -3.29 5.88
N ASN A 129 -3.72 -3.97 6.44
CA ASN A 129 -2.43 -3.40 6.84
C ASN A 129 -1.32 -3.53 5.79
N GLY A 130 -1.65 -3.85 4.53
CA GLY A 130 -0.74 -3.75 3.38
C GLY A 130 0.73 -4.03 3.69
N MET A 131 1.07 -5.27 4.01
CA MET A 131 2.47 -5.66 4.22
C MET A 131 3.25 -5.48 2.93
N VAL A 132 4.44 -4.90 3.01
CA VAL A 132 5.47 -4.90 1.97
C VAL A 132 6.53 -5.89 2.45
N CYS A 133 6.78 -6.96 1.69
CA CYS A 133 7.95 -7.80 1.93
C CYS A 133 9.02 -7.48 0.89
N GLY A 134 10.26 -7.41 1.36
CA GLY A 134 11.40 -6.85 0.65
C GLY A 134 11.66 -5.41 1.07
N ASN A 135 12.93 -4.99 1.02
CA ASN A 135 13.26 -3.57 1.01
C ASN A 135 12.35 -2.90 -0.02
N THR A 136 11.62 -1.86 0.39
CA THR A 136 10.62 -1.17 -0.44
C THR A 136 11.09 -1.10 -1.88
N VAL A 137 10.37 -1.78 -2.76
CA VAL A 137 10.65 -1.70 -4.19
C VAL A 137 10.10 -0.35 -4.65
N GLY A 138 10.90 0.71 -4.50
CA GLY A 138 10.62 2.06 -5.00
C GLY A 138 9.58 2.85 -4.19
N ASP A 139 10.05 3.68 -3.23
CA ASP A 139 9.33 4.91 -2.85
C ASP A 139 9.72 6.00 -3.85
N ILE A 140 8.83 6.27 -4.80
CA ILE A 140 9.06 7.24 -5.88
C ILE A 140 8.19 8.46 -5.59
N ARG A 141 8.83 9.62 -5.44
CA ARG A 141 8.14 10.91 -5.33
C ARG A 141 8.22 11.63 -6.65
N VAL A 142 7.05 11.95 -7.20
CA VAL A 142 6.95 12.69 -8.46
C VAL A 142 6.55 14.15 -8.13
N PRO A 143 7.38 15.14 -8.49
CA PRO A 143 7.04 16.54 -8.30
C PRO A 143 5.85 16.93 -9.20
N HIS A 144 5.00 17.85 -8.73
CA HIS A 144 3.90 18.41 -9.53
C HIS A 144 4.40 19.43 -10.57
N LYS A 145 5.35 19.04 -11.42
CA LYS A 145 5.98 19.88 -12.43
C LYS A 145 6.52 19.03 -13.58
N GLY A 146 6.32 19.47 -14.82
CA GLY A 146 6.80 18.74 -16.00
C GLY A 146 5.83 17.66 -16.46
N ASP A 147 6.36 16.60 -17.08
CA ASP A 147 5.57 15.44 -17.53
C ASP A 147 5.33 14.45 -16.39
N VAL A 148 4.40 14.82 -15.52
CA VAL A 148 4.06 14.01 -14.34
C VAL A 148 3.42 12.69 -14.73
N ILE A 149 2.67 12.63 -15.83
CA ILE A 149 2.04 11.37 -16.27
C ILE A 149 3.14 10.39 -16.70
N GLY A 150 4.08 10.83 -17.53
CA GLY A 150 5.23 10.03 -17.94
C GLY A 150 6.08 9.57 -16.75
N GLU A 151 6.42 10.46 -15.82
CA GLU A 151 7.20 10.13 -14.62
C GLU A 151 6.49 9.12 -13.70
N VAL A 152 5.17 9.24 -13.54
CA VAL A 152 4.38 8.28 -12.75
C VAL A 152 4.32 6.91 -13.43
N ILE A 153 4.12 6.87 -14.75
CA ILE A 153 4.13 5.62 -15.52
C ILE A 153 5.49 4.94 -15.44
N GLU A 154 6.58 5.69 -15.66
CA GLU A 154 7.93 5.16 -15.57
C GLU A 154 8.21 4.62 -14.15
N GLY A 155 7.78 5.37 -13.13
CA GLY A 155 7.86 4.91 -11.74
C GLY A 155 7.11 3.59 -11.51
N ALA A 156 5.95 3.41 -12.14
CA ALA A 156 5.15 2.20 -12.02
C ALA A 156 5.88 0.97 -12.59
N PHE A 157 6.54 1.12 -13.73
CA PHE A 157 7.34 0.04 -14.32
C PHE A 157 8.61 -0.26 -13.52
N ARG A 158 9.32 0.75 -13.02
CA ARG A 158 10.48 0.52 -12.14
C ARG A 158 10.10 -0.25 -10.88
N VAL A 159 8.91 0.03 -10.34
CA VAL A 159 8.32 -0.71 -9.23
C VAL A 159 7.97 -2.16 -9.65
N LEU A 160 7.37 -2.33 -10.83
CA LEU A 160 6.99 -3.63 -11.38
C LEU A 160 8.19 -4.56 -11.52
N ASP A 161 9.31 -4.05 -12.03
CA ASP A 161 10.55 -4.82 -12.24
C ASP A 161 11.10 -5.41 -10.93
N GLY A 162 11.02 -4.68 -9.82
CA GLY A 162 11.52 -5.19 -8.54
C GLY A 162 10.60 -6.22 -7.88
N PHE A 163 9.38 -6.44 -8.39
CA PHE A 163 8.49 -7.49 -7.86
C PHE A 163 9.01 -8.90 -8.10
N GLU A 164 9.85 -9.15 -9.11
CA GLU A 164 10.47 -10.45 -9.28
C GLU A 164 11.33 -10.80 -8.05
N SER A 165 12.10 -9.83 -7.55
CA SER A 165 12.90 -9.99 -6.33
C SER A 165 12.03 -10.24 -5.10
N ALA A 166 10.95 -9.47 -4.94
CA ALA A 166 10.01 -9.65 -3.83
C ALA A 166 9.33 -11.04 -3.89
N THR A 167 8.95 -11.49 -5.09
CA THR A 167 8.35 -12.81 -5.32
C THR A 167 9.33 -13.93 -4.95
N ARG A 168 10.59 -13.83 -5.37
CA ARG A 168 11.63 -14.81 -5.00
C ARG A 168 11.89 -14.85 -3.48
N GLN A 169 11.93 -13.70 -2.81
CA GLN A 169 12.11 -13.65 -1.36
C GLN A 169 10.94 -14.32 -0.64
N ARG A 170 9.71 -14.01 -1.07
CA ARG A 170 8.51 -14.67 -0.57
C ARG A 170 8.57 -16.18 -0.76
N GLU A 171 8.90 -16.64 -1.95
CA GLU A 171 9.02 -18.07 -2.27
C GLU A 171 10.07 -18.76 -1.40
N GLY A 172 11.23 -18.11 -1.19
CA GLY A 172 12.24 -18.59 -0.27
C GLY A 172 11.73 -18.71 1.18
N MET A 173 10.99 -17.71 1.66
CA MET A 173 10.39 -17.75 3.01
C MET A 173 9.28 -18.79 3.13
N ALA A 174 8.44 -18.94 2.11
CA ALA A 174 7.35 -19.91 2.11
C ALA A 174 7.87 -21.36 1.96
N GLY A 175 9.02 -21.54 1.30
CA GLY A 175 9.69 -22.83 1.19
C GLY A 175 10.41 -23.29 2.47
N LEU A 176 10.63 -22.38 3.44
CA LEU A 176 11.28 -22.70 4.70
C LEU A 176 10.23 -23.07 5.76
N ALA A 177 10.04 -24.37 5.97
CA ALA A 177 9.24 -24.89 7.08
C ALA A 177 9.91 -24.60 8.43
N LEU A 178 9.12 -24.21 9.42
CA LEU A 178 9.55 -23.91 10.78
C LEU A 178 8.87 -24.85 11.77
N THR A 179 9.65 -25.40 12.68
CA THR A 179 9.16 -26.07 13.88
C THR A 179 8.47 -25.09 14.83
N ASP A 180 7.66 -25.60 15.76
CA ASP A 180 7.01 -24.77 16.78
C ASP A 180 8.04 -23.97 17.62
N GLY A 181 9.21 -24.58 17.88
CA GLY A 181 10.32 -23.93 18.58
C GLY A 181 10.92 -22.76 17.79
N GLU A 182 11.12 -22.93 16.49
CA GLU A 182 11.62 -21.86 15.60
C GLU A 182 10.59 -20.73 15.44
N GLN A 183 9.30 -21.06 15.35
CA GLN A 183 8.23 -20.05 15.32
C GLN A 183 8.22 -19.22 16.61
N ALA A 184 8.33 -19.88 17.77
CA ALA A 184 8.40 -19.22 19.07
C ALA A 184 9.66 -18.34 19.21
N ALA A 185 10.81 -18.84 18.76
CA ALA A 185 12.05 -18.06 18.75
C ALA A 185 11.94 -16.81 17.87
N PHE A 186 11.34 -16.94 16.69
CA PHE A 186 11.08 -15.82 15.79
C PHE A 186 10.17 -14.77 16.45
N ALA A 187 9.04 -15.20 17.02
CA ALA A 187 8.12 -14.31 17.72
C ALA A 187 8.77 -13.58 18.90
N ARG A 188 9.61 -14.28 19.67
CA ARG A 188 10.35 -13.68 20.79
C ARG A 188 11.30 -12.59 20.32
N ALA A 189 12.10 -12.87 19.29
CA ALA A 189 13.02 -11.89 18.72
C ALA A 189 12.27 -10.65 18.22
N ALA A 190 11.11 -10.84 17.59
CA ALA A 190 10.29 -9.73 17.14
C ALA A 190 9.68 -8.91 18.29
N LEU A 191 9.27 -9.55 19.38
CA LEU A 191 8.79 -8.84 20.58
C LEU A 191 9.90 -8.00 21.23
N ALA A 192 11.11 -8.55 21.34
CA ALA A 192 12.28 -7.82 21.88
C ALA A 192 12.69 -6.63 21.00
N LEU A 193 12.52 -6.74 19.68
CA LEU A 193 12.75 -5.59 18.78
C LEU A 193 11.67 -4.50 18.90
N ARG A 194 10.45 -4.88 19.26
CA ARG A 194 9.30 -3.95 19.30
C ARG A 194 9.13 -3.27 20.65
N TYR A 195 9.40 -3.99 21.72
CA TYR A 195 9.23 -3.53 23.09
C TYR A 195 10.61 -3.47 23.75
N ASP A 196 10.94 -2.33 24.36
CA ASP A 196 12.21 -2.16 25.08
C ASP A 196 12.40 -3.24 26.14
N ASP A 197 13.64 -3.72 26.29
CA ASP A 197 14.02 -4.80 27.21
C ASP A 197 13.64 -4.52 28.68
N ASP A 198 13.49 -3.24 29.05
CA ASP A 198 13.19 -2.80 30.42
C ASP A 198 11.72 -3.05 30.84
N LYS A 199 10.83 -3.41 29.90
CA LYS A 199 9.43 -3.71 30.20
C LYS A 199 8.97 -4.97 29.49
N PRO A 200 8.29 -5.90 30.19
CA PRO A 200 7.75 -7.09 29.55
C PRO A 200 6.75 -6.69 28.45
N ALA A 201 6.86 -7.34 27.30
CA ALA A 201 5.92 -7.14 26.20
C ALA A 201 4.48 -7.40 26.69
N PRO A 202 3.49 -6.58 26.28
CA PRO A 202 2.10 -6.73 26.70
C PRO A 202 1.40 -7.97 26.12
N ILE A 203 2.09 -8.72 25.25
CA ILE A 203 1.60 -9.94 24.59
C ILE A 203 2.69 -11.01 24.60
N THR A 204 2.28 -12.27 24.70
CA THR A 204 3.17 -13.44 24.66
C THR A 204 3.42 -13.90 23.23
N GLU A 205 4.49 -14.68 23.01
CA GLU A 205 4.78 -15.29 21.69
C GLU A 205 3.61 -16.15 21.20
N ARG A 206 2.96 -16.88 22.11
CA ARG A 206 1.79 -17.71 21.78
C ARG A 206 0.61 -16.87 21.31
N GLN A 207 0.33 -15.74 21.98
CA GLN A 207 -0.73 -14.82 21.56
C GLN A 207 -0.40 -14.19 20.20
N LEU A 208 0.85 -13.81 19.99
CA LEU A 208 1.35 -13.26 18.74
C LEU A 208 1.25 -14.24 17.56
N LEU A 209 1.55 -15.52 17.80
CA LEU A 209 1.52 -16.58 16.77
C LEU A 209 0.14 -17.18 16.52
N THR A 210 -0.90 -16.77 17.28
CA THR A 210 -2.24 -17.32 17.16
C THR A 210 -2.83 -16.95 15.78
N PRO A 211 -3.11 -17.93 14.90
CA PRO A 211 -3.66 -17.64 13.59
C PRO A 211 -5.13 -17.23 13.70
N HIS A 212 -5.45 -16.01 13.31
CA HIS A 212 -6.83 -15.53 13.26
C HIS A 212 -7.57 -15.94 11.97
N ARG A 213 -6.85 -16.51 10.99
CA ARG A 213 -7.37 -16.87 9.66
C ARG A 213 -6.79 -18.18 9.19
N MET A 214 -7.50 -18.88 8.29
CA MET A 214 -7.05 -20.18 7.77
C MET A 214 -5.76 -20.05 6.96
N GLU A 215 -5.61 -18.94 6.26
CA GLU A 215 -4.45 -18.64 5.43
C GLU A 215 -3.20 -18.30 6.26
N ASP A 216 -3.33 -18.12 7.57
CA ASP A 216 -2.21 -17.85 8.49
C ASP A 216 -1.74 -19.10 9.25
N ARG A 217 -2.23 -20.29 8.89
CA ARG A 217 -1.96 -21.54 9.63
C ARG A 217 -0.70 -22.28 9.20
N ALA A 218 -0.14 -21.97 8.04
CA ALA A 218 1.00 -22.71 7.52
C ALA A 218 2.24 -22.48 8.44
N PRO A 219 2.98 -23.56 8.76
CA PRO A 219 4.15 -23.49 9.64
C PRO A 219 5.41 -23.14 8.84
N ASP A 220 5.35 -22.14 7.96
CA ASP A 220 6.50 -21.65 7.19
C ASP A 220 6.94 -20.26 7.67
N LEU A 221 8.15 -19.86 7.30
CA LEU A 221 8.71 -18.57 7.71
C LEU A 221 7.86 -17.40 7.20
N TRP A 222 7.34 -17.49 5.98
CA TRP A 222 6.48 -16.45 5.40
C TRP A 222 5.23 -16.20 6.25
N THR A 223 4.54 -17.27 6.61
CA THR A 223 3.28 -17.23 7.35
C THR A 223 3.51 -16.86 8.81
N THR A 224 4.61 -17.32 9.41
CA THR A 224 5.05 -16.94 10.76
C THR A 224 5.37 -15.45 10.84
N PHE A 225 6.18 -14.95 9.90
CA PHE A 225 6.47 -13.52 9.75
C PHE A 225 5.19 -12.69 9.64
N ASN A 226 4.24 -13.18 8.83
CA ASN A 226 2.96 -12.53 8.64
C ASN A 226 2.08 -12.46 9.90
N ARG A 227 2.11 -13.47 10.77
CA ARG A 227 1.39 -13.45 12.05
C ARG A 227 1.96 -12.39 12.99
N VAL A 228 3.28 -12.31 13.06
CA VAL A 228 4.02 -11.38 13.93
C VAL A 228 3.77 -9.91 13.57
N LEU A 229 3.68 -9.57 12.29
CA LEU A 229 3.47 -8.18 11.84
C LEU A 229 2.03 -7.66 12.01
N LYS A 230 1.06 -8.50 12.37
CA LYS A 230 -0.37 -8.10 12.43
C LYS A 230 -0.79 -7.47 13.75
N THR A 231 0.01 -7.62 14.81
CA THR A 231 -0.12 -6.86 16.07
C THR A 231 0.44 -5.46 15.95
#